data_AF-A0A6I3LRW7-F1
#
_entry.id   AF-A0A6I3LRW7-F1
#
_cell.length_a   1.000
_cell.length_b   1.000
_cell.length_c   1.000
_cell.angle_alpha   90.00
_cell.angle_beta   90.00
_cell.angle_gamma   90.00
#
_symmetry.space_group_name_H-M   'P 1'
#
loop_
_entity.id
_entity.type
_entity.pdbx_description
1 polymer ?
#
loop_
_entity_poly.entity_id
_entity_poly.type
_entity_poly.pdbx_seq_one_letter_code
_entity_poly.pdbx_strand_id
1 'polypeptide(L)'
;MSQYSSESEFIIKYKSFVIRALAVVTFFIAISFADFFLLPTTKANDIIISYSTREVKGKSISYHFFTKKGFTFTTEKYVVDDADIAIEYSLLFKSVTNVKSKNKDYTKLLVNGLSPKGIQFYFFLVLLFSIAISLKILLSEKQFTENAFYNIICFNGFMVFLCFYMFYLF
;
A
#
# COMPACT_ATOMS: atom_id res chain seq x y z
N MET A 1 8.69 -9.06 46.41
CA MET A 1 7.35 -8.43 46.41
C MET A 1 6.80 -8.60 45.01
N SER A 2 5.88 -9.54 44.83
CA SER A 2 5.43 -10.06 43.54
C SER A 2 4.32 -9.19 42.96
N GLN A 3 4.65 -8.41 41.92
CA GLN A 3 3.66 -7.74 41.08
C GLN A 3 3.51 -8.52 39.76
N TYR A 4 2.96 -9.73 39.88
CA TYR A 4 2.43 -10.50 38.76
C TYR A 4 0.94 -10.67 39.07
N SER A 5 0.12 -9.67 38.71
CA SER A 5 -1.33 -9.75 38.92
C SER A 5 -2.05 -9.34 37.64
N SER A 6 -2.72 -10.31 37.02
CA SER A 6 -3.73 -10.23 35.95
C SER A 6 -3.34 -9.47 34.68
N GLU A 7 -3.74 -9.97 33.50
CA GLU A 7 -3.91 -9.07 32.34
C GLU A 7 -4.65 -7.83 32.84
N SER A 8 -4.12 -6.63 32.57
CA SER A 8 -4.75 -5.45 33.11
C SER A 8 -6.18 -5.33 32.60
N GLU A 9 -7.06 -4.80 33.43
CA GLU A 9 -8.48 -4.65 33.11
C GLU A 9 -8.68 -3.91 31.77
N PHE A 10 -7.73 -3.01 31.44
CA PHE A 10 -7.63 -2.34 30.16
C PHE A 10 -7.41 -3.31 28.98
N ILE A 11 -6.44 -4.22 29.06
CA ILE A 11 -6.17 -5.21 28.01
C ILE A 11 -7.41 -6.06 27.77
N ILE A 12 -8.01 -6.61 28.83
CA ILE A 12 -9.20 -7.48 28.73
C ILE A 12 -10.35 -6.73 28.03
N LYS A 13 -10.57 -5.47 28.40
CA LYS A 13 -11.64 -4.64 27.84
C LYS A 13 -11.46 -4.34 26.34
N TYR A 14 -10.23 -4.05 25.90
CA TYR A 14 -9.99 -3.56 24.53
C TYR A 14 -9.40 -4.60 23.56
N LYS A 15 -8.95 -5.76 24.04
CA LYS A 15 -8.34 -6.83 23.22
C LYS A 15 -9.21 -7.25 22.05
N SER A 16 -10.50 -7.50 22.28
CA SER A 16 -11.44 -7.89 21.20
C SER A 16 -11.60 -6.78 20.16
N PHE A 17 -11.62 -5.52 20.59
CA PHE A 17 -11.70 -4.38 19.68
C PHE A 17 -10.45 -4.27 18.80
N VAL A 18 -9.25 -4.37 19.39
CA VAL A 18 -7.99 -4.32 18.64
C VAL A 18 -7.91 -5.45 17.62
N ILE A 19 -8.27 -6.69 18.00
CA ILE A 19 -8.30 -7.82 17.07
C ILE A 19 -9.20 -7.53 15.87
N ARG A 20 -10.43 -7.03 16.11
CA ARG A 20 -11.37 -6.67 15.03
C ARG A 20 -10.83 -5.56 14.15
N ALA A 21 -10.20 -4.53 14.73
CA ALA A 21 -9.60 -3.44 13.98
C ALA A 21 -8.49 -3.95 13.04
N LEU A 22 -7.58 -4.79 13.54
CA LEU A 22 -6.52 -5.40 12.73
C LEU A 22 -7.08 -6.31 11.62
N ALA A 23 -8.16 -7.06 11.90
CA ALA A 23 -8.85 -7.87 10.89
C ALA A 23 -9.48 -7.01 9.79
N VAL A 24 -10.13 -5.90 10.14
CA VAL A 24 -10.69 -4.96 9.16
C VAL A 24 -9.61 -4.34 8.28
N VAL A 25 -8.48 -3.91 8.86
CA VAL A 25 -7.33 -3.40 8.09
C VAL A 25 -6.82 -4.47 7.12
N THR A 26 -6.66 -5.71 7.59
CA THR A 26 -6.21 -6.83 6.76
C THR A 26 -7.17 -7.12 5.60
N PHE A 27 -8.48 -7.03 5.85
CA PHE A 27 -9.50 -7.22 4.82
C PHE A 27 -9.41 -6.18 3.70
N PHE A 28 -9.22 -4.90 4.03
CA PHE A 28 -9.04 -3.86 3.00
C PHE A 28 -7.75 -4.03 2.19
N ILE A 29 -6.66 -4.44 2.84
CA ILE A 29 -5.42 -4.78 2.14
C ILE A 29 -5.68 -5.96 1.19
N ALA A 30 -6.37 -7.01 1.64
CA ALA A 30 -6.70 -8.17 0.82
C ALA A 30 -7.55 -7.79 -0.41
N ILE A 31 -8.54 -6.90 -0.26
CA ILE A 31 -9.33 -6.39 -1.40
C ILE A 31 -8.41 -5.65 -2.39
N SER A 32 -7.50 -4.81 -1.89
CA SER A 32 -6.56 -4.05 -2.73
C SER A 32 -5.65 -4.98 -3.54
N PHE A 33 -5.13 -6.03 -2.91
CA PHE A 33 -4.33 -7.06 -3.60
C PHE A 33 -5.17 -7.87 -4.60
N ALA A 34 -6.39 -8.25 -4.23
CA ALA A 34 -7.27 -8.98 -5.12
C ALA A 34 -7.61 -8.15 -6.36
N ASP A 35 -7.91 -6.86 -6.19
CA ASP A 35 -8.18 -5.96 -7.31
C ASP A 35 -6.99 -5.82 -8.25
N PHE A 36 -5.78 -5.69 -7.70
CA PHE A 36 -4.58 -5.46 -8.50
C PHE A 36 -4.04 -6.72 -9.19
N PHE A 37 -4.11 -7.88 -8.53
CA PHE A 37 -3.44 -9.10 -9.01
C PHE A 37 -4.39 -10.22 -9.49
N LEU A 38 -5.64 -10.27 -9.01
CA LEU A 38 -6.55 -11.39 -9.28
C LEU A 38 -7.72 -11.01 -10.19
N LEU A 39 -8.27 -9.81 -10.03
CA LEU A 39 -9.41 -9.34 -10.82
C LEU A 39 -8.97 -8.97 -12.25
N PRO A 40 -9.88 -9.08 -13.24
CA PRO A 40 -9.56 -8.75 -14.62
C PRO A 40 -9.24 -7.26 -14.77
N THR A 41 -8.20 -6.96 -15.56
CA THR A 41 -7.85 -5.59 -15.93
C THR A 41 -8.65 -5.12 -17.13
N THR A 42 -8.93 -3.82 -17.18
CA THR A 42 -9.55 -3.18 -18.35
C THR A 42 -8.49 -2.44 -19.15
N LYS A 43 -8.60 -2.48 -20.48
CA LYS A 43 -7.66 -1.79 -21.39
C LYS A 43 -8.26 -0.50 -21.92
N ALA A 44 -7.43 0.53 -22.05
CA ALA A 44 -7.81 1.77 -22.71
C ALA A 44 -6.61 2.35 -23.47
N ASN A 45 -6.86 2.88 -24.66
CA ASN A 45 -5.92 3.79 -25.30
C ASN A 45 -6.11 5.19 -24.72
N ASP A 46 -5.03 5.90 -24.45
CA ASP A 46 -5.03 7.22 -23.85
C ASP A 46 -3.82 8.03 -24.32
N ILE A 47 -3.83 9.32 -24.00
CA ILE A 47 -2.79 10.28 -24.38
C ILE A 47 -2.25 10.93 -23.12
N ILE A 48 -0.93 10.90 -22.95
CA ILE A 48 -0.22 11.67 -21.92
C ILE A 48 -0.32 13.16 -22.28
N ILE A 49 -0.85 13.96 -21.36
CA ILE A 49 -1.02 15.40 -21.56
C ILE A 49 0.04 16.22 -20.82
N SER A 50 0.57 15.67 -19.72
CA SER A 50 1.63 16.31 -18.95
C SER A 50 2.34 15.28 -18.07
N TYR A 51 3.51 15.66 -17.58
CA TYR A 51 4.20 14.95 -16.52
C TYR A 51 4.87 15.93 -15.56
N SER A 52 5.09 15.50 -14.33
CA SER A 52 5.94 16.19 -13.36
C SER A 52 7.12 15.32 -12.96
N THR A 53 8.25 15.96 -12.67
CA THR A 53 9.48 15.28 -12.26
C THR A 53 9.67 15.43 -10.76
N ARG A 54 10.12 14.36 -10.10
CA ARG A 54 10.67 14.44 -8.75
C ARG A 54 12.18 14.30 -8.83
N GLU A 55 12.87 15.34 -8.41
CA GLU A 55 14.34 15.42 -8.43
C GLU A 55 14.90 15.45 -7.01
N VAL A 56 16.01 14.73 -6.79
CA VAL A 56 16.82 14.84 -5.56
C VAL A 56 18.26 15.04 -5.98
N LYS A 57 18.88 16.12 -5.48
CA LYS A 57 20.26 16.50 -5.80
C LYS A 57 20.52 16.58 -7.32
N GLY A 58 19.56 17.13 -8.07
CA GLY A 58 19.64 17.30 -9.53
C GLY A 58 19.50 16.01 -10.35
N LYS A 59 19.03 14.91 -9.74
CA LYS A 59 18.73 13.66 -10.44
C LYS A 59 17.24 13.37 -10.38
N SER A 60 16.61 13.19 -11.54
CA SER A 60 15.22 12.74 -11.66
C SER A 60 15.09 11.31 -11.15
N ILE A 61 14.28 11.11 -10.11
CA ILE A 61 14.03 9.80 -9.50
C ILE A 61 12.75 9.18 -10.07
N SER A 62 11.72 9.99 -10.28
CA SER A 62 10.44 9.54 -10.82
C SER A 62 9.79 10.57 -11.72
N TYR A 63 8.98 10.06 -12.65
CA TYR A 63 8.14 10.84 -13.55
C TYR A 63 6.69 10.48 -13.29
N HIS A 64 5.88 11.47 -12.90
CA HIS A 64 4.46 11.31 -12.64
C HIS A 64 3.68 11.81 -13.86
N PHE A 65 2.96 10.93 -14.53
CA PHE A 65 2.24 11.22 -15.76
C PHE A 65 0.75 11.42 -15.50
N PHE A 66 0.17 12.35 -16.25
CA PHE A 66 -1.27 12.61 -16.27
C PHE A 66 -1.78 12.41 -17.69
N THR A 67 -2.91 11.71 -17.80
CA THR A 67 -3.50 11.38 -19.10
C THR A 67 -4.81 12.13 -19.36
N LYS A 68 -5.22 12.20 -20.63
CA LYS A 68 -6.44 12.87 -21.06
C LYS A 68 -7.71 12.24 -20.45
N LYS A 69 -7.75 10.91 -20.26
CA LYS A 69 -8.90 10.24 -19.61
C LYS A 69 -8.82 10.26 -18.08
N GLY A 70 -7.87 10.99 -17.49
CA GLY A 70 -7.78 11.21 -16.04
C GLY A 70 -7.07 10.10 -15.28
N PHE A 71 -6.30 9.24 -15.96
CA PHE A 71 -5.42 8.29 -15.29
C PHE A 71 -4.12 8.95 -14.88
N THR A 72 -3.54 8.45 -13.79
CA THR A 72 -2.22 8.82 -13.31
C THR A 72 -1.37 7.57 -13.14
N PHE A 73 -0.10 7.68 -13.47
CA PHE A 73 0.88 6.63 -13.23
C PHE A 73 2.27 7.22 -13.07
N THR A 74 3.16 6.48 -12.42
CA THR A 74 4.52 6.95 -12.13
C THR A 74 5.53 5.93 -12.63
N THR A 75 6.58 6.38 -13.32
CA THR A 75 7.70 5.52 -13.72
C THR A 75 8.98 5.87 -12.97
N GLU A 76 9.83 4.87 -12.74
CA GLU A 76 11.19 5.06 -12.22
C GLU A 76 12.14 5.52 -13.34
N LYS A 77 12.77 6.69 -13.16
CA LYS A 77 13.95 7.17 -13.94
C LYS A 77 13.81 7.20 -15.47
N TYR A 78 12.63 6.94 -16.04
CA TYR A 78 12.42 6.88 -17.49
C TYR A 78 11.21 7.70 -17.90
N VAL A 79 11.43 8.65 -18.81
CA VAL A 79 10.34 9.34 -19.49
C VAL A 79 9.66 8.37 -20.46
N VAL A 80 8.34 8.47 -20.60
CA VAL A 80 7.61 7.80 -21.67
C VAL A 80 7.75 8.65 -22.92
N ASP A 81 8.38 8.10 -23.95
CA ASP A 81 8.80 8.85 -25.14
C ASP A 81 7.61 9.18 -26.07
N ASP A 82 6.59 8.32 -26.07
CA ASP A 82 5.39 8.45 -26.90
C ASP A 82 4.20 8.96 -26.07
N ALA A 83 3.51 10.00 -26.56
CA ALA A 83 2.32 10.52 -25.88
C ALA A 83 1.14 9.54 -25.96
N ASP A 84 0.98 8.82 -27.08
CA ASP A 84 -0.04 7.80 -27.27
C ASP A 84 0.35 6.50 -26.55
N ILE A 85 -0.48 6.11 -25.58
CA ILE A 85 -0.25 4.94 -24.74
C ILE A 85 -1.48 4.04 -24.68
N ALA A 86 -1.24 2.74 -24.55
CA ALA A 86 -2.21 1.77 -24.10
C ALA A 86 -1.97 1.50 -22.61
N ILE A 87 -2.99 1.75 -21.80
CA ILE A 87 -2.99 1.49 -20.37
C ILE A 87 -3.89 0.30 -20.05
N GLU A 88 -3.49 -0.49 -19.07
CA GLU A 88 -4.38 -1.43 -18.39
C GLU A 88 -4.52 -0.98 -16.93
N TYR A 89 -5.73 -1.11 -16.40
CA TYR A 89 -6.05 -0.68 -15.04
C TYR A 89 -6.94 -1.69 -14.33
N SER A 90 -6.84 -1.72 -12.99
CA SER A 90 -7.61 -2.61 -12.13
C SER A 90 -9.09 -2.26 -12.11
N LEU A 91 -9.96 -3.23 -11.81
CA LEU A 91 -11.40 -3.08 -11.97
C LEU A 91 -12.02 -2.10 -10.95
N LEU A 92 -11.69 -2.29 -9.67
CA LEU A 92 -12.30 -1.57 -8.55
C LEU A 92 -11.64 -0.22 -8.32
N PHE A 93 -10.32 -0.21 -8.19
CA PHE A 93 -9.57 1.01 -7.83
C PHE A 93 -8.99 1.75 -9.03
N LYS A 94 -9.18 1.23 -10.26
CA LYS A 94 -8.65 1.84 -11.50
C LYS A 94 -7.16 2.15 -11.43
N SER A 95 -6.40 1.38 -10.66
CA SER A 95 -4.96 1.53 -10.55
C SER A 95 -4.31 1.07 -11.85
N VAL A 96 -3.49 1.92 -12.46
CA VAL A 96 -2.75 1.57 -13.67
C VAL A 96 -1.77 0.44 -13.36
N THR A 97 -1.95 -0.71 -14.01
CA THR A 97 -1.18 -1.93 -13.81
C THR A 97 -0.17 -2.15 -14.94
N ASN A 98 -0.52 -1.75 -16.17
CA ASN A 98 0.35 -1.84 -17.34
C ASN A 98 0.30 -0.53 -18.15
N VAL A 99 1.45 -0.15 -18.73
CA VAL A 99 1.56 0.99 -19.65
C VAL A 99 2.45 0.59 -20.81
N LYS A 100 1.96 0.74 -22.04
CA LYS A 100 2.71 0.44 -23.27
C LYS A 100 2.53 1.58 -24.26
N SER A 101 3.59 1.94 -24.96
CA SER A 101 3.48 2.69 -26.21
C SER A 101 3.50 1.74 -27.40
N LYS A 102 3.43 2.29 -28.61
CA LYS A 102 3.59 1.53 -29.85
C LYS A 102 4.92 0.76 -29.90
N ASN A 103 5.97 1.32 -29.30
CA ASN A 103 7.33 0.84 -29.46
C ASN A 103 7.91 0.19 -28.20
N LYS A 104 7.31 0.41 -27.02
CA LYS A 104 7.92 0.02 -25.75
C LYS A 104 6.90 -0.30 -24.66
N ASP A 105 7.24 -1.29 -23.83
CA ASP A 105 6.48 -1.66 -22.65
C ASP A 105 7.12 -1.04 -21.40
N TYR A 106 6.40 -0.14 -20.73
CA TYR A 106 6.84 0.60 -19.55
C TYR A 106 6.33 -0.02 -18.25
N THR A 107 5.58 -1.12 -18.31
CA THR A 107 4.97 -1.80 -17.15
C THR A 107 5.99 -2.09 -16.04
N LYS A 108 7.18 -2.60 -16.40
CA LYS A 108 8.24 -2.94 -15.42
C LYS A 108 8.90 -1.71 -14.79
N LEU A 109 8.57 -0.51 -15.27
CA LEU A 109 9.08 0.75 -14.76
C LEU A 109 8.04 1.43 -13.85
N LEU A 110 6.81 0.93 -13.77
CA LEU A 110 5.76 1.48 -12.92
C LEU A 110 6.12 1.36 -11.43
N VAL A 111 5.98 2.47 -10.71
CA VAL A 111 6.24 2.60 -9.25
C VAL A 111 5.04 3.13 -8.49
N ASN A 112 3.86 3.14 -9.09
CA ASN A 112 2.60 3.56 -8.47
C ASN A 112 1.86 2.38 -7.82
N GLY A 113 1.07 2.68 -6.79
CA GLY A 113 0.17 1.72 -6.15
C GLY A 113 0.85 0.41 -5.74
N LEU A 114 0.19 -0.72 -6.03
CA LEU A 114 0.67 -2.06 -5.70
C LEU A 114 1.58 -2.68 -6.76
N SER A 115 2.15 -1.87 -7.66
CA SER A 115 3.18 -2.39 -8.56
C SER A 115 4.34 -2.99 -7.72
N PRO A 116 5.04 -4.04 -8.19
CA PRO A 116 6.12 -4.65 -7.42
C PRO A 116 7.29 -3.71 -7.10
N LYS A 117 7.41 -2.58 -7.80
CA LYS A 117 8.39 -1.51 -7.50
C LYS A 117 7.75 -0.32 -6.77
N GLY A 118 6.45 -0.36 -6.55
CA GLY A 118 5.71 0.65 -5.83
C GLY A 118 5.98 0.58 -4.35
N ILE A 119 6.26 1.73 -3.75
CA ILE A 119 6.58 1.81 -2.33
C ILE A 119 5.41 1.34 -1.45
N GLN A 120 4.16 1.55 -1.89
CA GLN A 120 2.95 1.11 -1.18
C GLN A 120 2.90 -0.42 -0.99
N PHE A 121 3.37 -1.18 -1.98
CA PHE A 121 3.43 -2.64 -1.90
C PHE A 121 4.25 -3.09 -0.68
N TYR A 122 5.44 -2.50 -0.50
CA TYR A 122 6.31 -2.82 0.64
C TYR A 122 5.71 -2.38 1.98
N PHE A 123 5.07 -1.22 2.04
CA PHE A 123 4.37 -0.77 3.25
C PHE A 123 3.26 -1.73 3.67
N PHE A 124 2.48 -2.23 2.72
CA PHE A 124 1.45 -3.25 3.00
C PHE A 124 2.06 -4.57 3.47
N LEU A 125 3.19 -5.02 2.91
CA LEU A 125 3.85 -6.23 3.40
C LEU A 125 4.34 -6.08 4.85
N VAL A 126 4.97 -4.96 5.19
CA VAL A 126 5.43 -4.68 6.56
C VAL A 126 4.25 -4.61 7.53
N LEU A 127 3.16 -3.95 7.12
CA LEU A 127 1.94 -3.87 7.93
C LEU A 127 1.31 -5.25 8.13
N LEU A 128 1.15 -6.06 7.08
CA LEU A 128 0.61 -7.43 7.18
C LEU A 128 1.47 -8.32 8.09
N PHE A 129 2.79 -8.23 7.96
CA PHE A 129 3.71 -8.97 8.82
C PHE A 129 3.57 -8.56 10.29
N SER A 130 3.47 -7.25 10.56
CA SER A 130 3.25 -6.74 11.91
C SER A 130 1.89 -7.14 12.48
N ILE A 131 0.83 -7.10 11.67
CA ILE A 131 -0.50 -7.57 12.06
C ILE A 131 -0.45 -9.06 12.40
N ALA A 132 0.22 -9.89 11.59
CA ALA A 132 0.33 -11.32 11.85
C ALA A 132 1.01 -11.62 13.20
N ILE A 133 2.11 -10.93 13.50
CA ILE A 133 2.78 -11.03 14.81
C ILE A 133 1.84 -10.55 15.94
N SER A 134 1.18 -9.41 15.73
CA SER A 134 0.27 -8.81 16.71
C SER A 134 -0.89 -9.73 17.04
N LEU A 135 -1.53 -10.31 16.03
CA LEU A 135 -2.62 -11.29 16.20
C LEU A 135 -2.13 -12.56 16.89
N LYS A 136 -0.93 -13.06 16.55
CA LYS A 136 -0.34 -14.21 17.24
C LYS A 136 -0.16 -13.95 18.73
N ILE A 137 0.27 -12.75 19.12
CA ILE A 137 0.41 -12.35 20.53
C ILE A 137 -0.97 -12.23 21.19
N LEU A 138 -1.90 -11.50 20.56
CA LEU A 138 -3.23 -11.24 21.13
C LEU A 138 -4.09 -12.51 21.24
N LEU A 139 -3.93 -13.47 20.34
CA LEU A 139 -4.68 -14.74 20.37
C LEU A 139 -3.98 -15.82 21.20
N SER A 140 -2.76 -15.57 21.68
CA SER A 140 -2.07 -16.51 22.57
C SER A 140 -2.73 -16.50 23.95
N GLU A 141 -2.81 -17.68 24.58
CA GLU A 141 -3.18 -17.84 25.99
C GLU A 141 -2.07 -17.35 26.94
N LYS A 142 -0.90 -16.98 26.41
CA LYS A 142 0.20 -16.42 27.19
C LYS A 142 -0.11 -14.99 27.61
N GLN A 143 0.12 -14.69 28.88
CA GLN A 143 0.07 -13.32 29.39
C GLN A 143 1.15 -12.46 28.72
N PHE A 144 0.78 -11.23 28.35
CA PHE A 144 1.68 -10.22 27.81
C PHE A 144 1.52 -8.90 28.59
N THR A 145 2.54 -8.05 28.51
CA THR A 145 2.57 -6.78 29.26
C THR A 145 1.70 -5.71 28.61
N GLU A 146 1.26 -4.72 29.38
CA GLU A 146 0.58 -3.53 28.84
C GLU A 146 1.43 -2.81 27.77
N ASN A 147 2.74 -2.73 27.99
CA ASN A 147 3.65 -2.15 27.02
C ASN A 147 3.61 -2.89 25.67
N ALA A 148 3.50 -4.22 25.69
CA ALA A 148 3.34 -4.99 24.46
C ALA A 148 2.01 -4.66 23.76
N PHE A 149 0.92 -4.50 24.53
CA PHE A 149 -0.38 -4.10 24.00
C PHE A 149 -0.35 -2.72 23.33
N TYR A 150 0.22 -1.72 24.00
CA TYR A 150 0.37 -0.37 23.44
C TYR A 150 1.27 -0.35 22.21
N ASN A 151 2.37 -1.13 22.20
CA ASN A 151 3.24 -1.24 21.03
C ASN A 151 2.49 -1.80 19.81
N ILE A 152 1.62 -2.80 20.01
CA ILE A 152 0.76 -3.32 18.93
C ILE A 152 -0.11 -2.20 18.36
N ILE A 153 -0.79 -1.44 19.21
CA ILE A 153 -1.70 -0.37 18.76
C ILE A 153 -0.90 0.74 18.05
N CYS A 154 0.14 1.27 18.69
CA CYS A 154 0.92 2.39 18.17
C CYS A 154 1.64 2.05 16.88
N PHE A 155 2.30 0.89 16.80
CA PHE A 155 3.05 0.50 15.61
C PHE A 155 2.12 0.24 14.42
N ASN A 156 1.06 -0.55 14.60
CA ASN A 156 0.12 -0.80 13.50
C ASN A 156 -0.63 0.47 13.09
N GLY A 157 -1.03 1.30 14.05
CA GLY A 157 -1.66 2.60 13.77
C GLY A 157 -0.73 3.53 12.98
N PHE A 158 0.55 3.61 13.38
CA PHE A 158 1.56 4.37 12.64
C PHE A 158 1.77 3.83 11.23
N MET A 159 1.85 2.52 11.05
CA MET A 159 1.99 1.90 9.73
C MET A 159 0.78 2.15 8.84
N VAL A 160 -0.45 2.10 9.39
CA VAL A 160 -1.68 2.49 8.67
C VAL A 160 -1.60 3.95 8.24
N PHE A 161 -1.19 4.86 9.13
CA PHE A 161 -1.00 6.27 8.81
C PHE A 161 0.01 6.45 7.66
N LEU A 162 1.16 5.77 7.71
CA LEU A 162 2.14 5.82 6.63
C LEU A 162 1.56 5.30 5.32
N CYS A 163 0.77 4.22 5.34
CA CYS A 163 0.12 3.72 4.13
C CYS A 163 -0.83 4.75 3.50
N PHE A 164 -1.61 5.48 4.29
CA PHE A 164 -2.49 6.54 3.78
C PHE A 164 -1.68 7.74 3.25
N TYR A 165 -0.64 8.14 3.97
CA TYR A 165 0.23 9.23 3.54
C TYR A 165 0.92 8.92 2.21
N MET A 166 1.40 7.69 2.04
CA MET A 166 2.03 7.25 0.79
C MET A 166 1.01 7.17 -0.36
N PHE A 167 -0.22 6.72 -0.11
CA PHE A 167 -1.30 6.75 -1.09
C PHE A 167 -1.68 8.18 -1.53
N TYR A 168 -1.56 9.17 -0.65
CA TYR A 168 -1.79 10.57 -1.02
C TYR A 168 -0.66 11.15 -1.89
N LEU A 169 0.58 10.72 -1.66
CA LEU A 169 1.74 11.23 -2.37
C LEU A 169 1.98 10.64 -3.77
N PHE A 170 1.43 9.44 -4.06
CA PHE A 170 1.73 8.64 -5.25
C PHE A 170 0.47 8.13 -5.91
#